data_AF-A0A2K3JBW7-F1
#
_entry.id   AF-A0A2K3JBW7-F1
#
_cell.length_a   1.000
_cell.length_b   1.000
_cell.length_c   1.000
_cell.angle_alpha   90.00
_cell.angle_beta   90.00
_cell.angle_gamma   90.00
#
_symmetry.space_group_name_H-M   'P 1'
#
loop_
_entity.id
_entity.type
_entity.pdbx_description
1 polymer ?
#
loop_
_entity_poly.entity_id
_entity_poly.type
_entity_poly.pdbx_seq_one_letter_code
_entity_poly.pdbx_strand_id
1 'polypeptide(L)' 'MPVKVKKVKGGYRVSTPHGTKAKKTTKKKAEAQKRLLNAVEHGWKPTGKKKSVNRKTRRKKSR' A
#
# COMPACT_ATOMS: atom_id res chain seq x y z
N MET A 1 5.27 -15.82 -4.21
CA MET A 1 4.24 -15.73 -5.27
C MET A 1 4.47 -14.52 -6.19
N PRO A 2 4.34 -14.61 -7.54
CA PRO A 2 4.58 -13.47 -8.42
C PRO A 2 3.41 -12.46 -8.42
N VAL A 3 3.67 -11.23 -7.95
CA VAL A 3 2.70 -10.12 -8.00
C VAL A 3 2.79 -9.41 -9.34
N LYS A 4 1.66 -9.37 -10.06
CA LYS A 4 1.56 -8.72 -11.39
C LYS A 4 0.99 -7.32 -11.25
N VAL A 5 1.62 -6.36 -11.92
CA VAL A 5 1.11 -4.99 -12.07
C VAL A 5 0.85 -4.75 -13.55
N LYS A 6 -0.41 -4.47 -13.91
CA LYS A 6 -0.82 -4.22 -15.31
C LYS A 6 -1.39 -2.81 -15.44
N LYS A 7 -0.96 -2.06 -16.45
CA LYS A 7 -1.57 -0.78 -16.80
C LYS A 7 -2.97 -1.03 -17.37
N VAL A 8 -3.96 -0.31 -16.87
CA VAL A 8 -5.37 -0.38 -17.28
C VAL A 8 -5.87 1.02 -17.60
N LYS A 9 -7.03 1.14 -18.24
CA LYS A 9 -7.60 2.46 -18.60
C LYS A 9 -7.76 3.34 -17.36
N GLY A 10 -6.94 4.39 -17.28
CA GLY A 10 -6.91 5.34 -16.17
C GLY A 10 -6.19 4.88 -14.90
N GLY A 11 -5.33 3.85 -14.92
CA GLY A 11 -4.52 3.50 -13.76
C GLY A 11 -3.74 2.19 -13.86
N TYR A 12 -3.46 1.60 -12.71
CA TYR A 12 -2.70 0.36 -12.54
C TYR A 12 -3.49 -0.63 -11.70
N ARG A 13 -3.56 -1.87 -12.18
CA ARG A 13 -4.17 -3.02 -11.51
C ARG A 13 -3.06 -3.86 -10.87
N VAL A 14 -3.28 -4.29 -9.63
CA VAL A 14 -2.39 -5.20 -8.90
C VAL A 14 -3.13 -6.53 -8.68
N SER A 15 -2.54 -7.62 -9.17
CA SER A 15 -3.12 -8.96 -9.08
C SER A 15 -2.11 -9.99 -8.58
N THR A 16 -2.63 -10.90 -7.78
CA THR A 16 -1.97 -12.12 -7.29
C THR A 16 -2.66 -13.34 -7.90
N PRO A 17 -2.01 -14.51 -7.95
CA PRO A 17 -2.67 -15.79 -8.26
C PRO A 17 -3.99 -16.03 -7.50
N HIS A 18 -4.08 -15.61 -6.24
CA HIS A 18 -5.31 -15.68 -5.43
C HIS A 18 -6.35 -14.58 -5.73
N GLY A 19 -6.15 -13.79 -6.80
CA GLY A 19 -7.12 -12.79 -7.25
C GLY A 19 -6.59 -11.35 -7.33
N THR A 20 -7.50 -10.43 -7.65
CA THR A 20 -7.17 -9.01 -7.84
C THR A 20 -7.17 -8.27 -6.50
N LYS A 21 -6.04 -7.67 -6.12
CA LYS A 21 -5.91 -6.91 -4.88
C LYS A 21 -6.22 -5.42 -5.05
N ALA A 22 -6.04 -4.89 -6.26
CA ALA A 22 -6.46 -3.53 -6.57
C ALA A 22 -6.86 -3.39 -8.03
N LYS A 23 -8.05 -2.84 -8.31
CA LYS A 23 -8.60 -2.72 -9.66
C LYS A 23 -8.06 -1.50 -10.43
N LYS A 24 -7.91 -0.36 -9.75
CA LYS A 24 -7.44 0.91 -10.34
C LYS A 24 -6.70 1.73 -9.27
N THR A 25 -5.40 1.90 -9.46
CA THR A 25 -4.53 2.67 -8.56
C THR A 25 -3.54 3.53 -9.35
N THR A 26 -2.88 4.48 -8.69
CA THR A 26 -1.75 5.23 -9.29
C THR A 26 -0.51 4.36 -9.36
N LYS A 27 0.40 4.62 -10.31
CA LYS A 27 1.68 3.89 -10.48
C LYS A 27 2.43 3.68 -9.15
N LYS A 28 2.62 4.77 -8.40
CA LYS A 28 3.32 4.78 -7.10
C LYS A 28 2.68 3.85 -6.06
N LYS A 29 1.34 3.86 -5.96
CA LYS A 29 0.60 2.97 -5.05
C LYS A 29 0.70 1.51 -5.50
N ALA A 30 0.62 1.24 -6.80
CA ALA A 30 0.73 -0.11 -7.34
C ALA A 30 2.12 -0.73 -7.06
N GLU A 31 3.19 0.04 -7.24
CA GLU A 31 4.55 -0.38 -6.94
C GLU A 31 4.77 -0.61 -5.45
N ALA A 32 4.27 0.29 -4.60
CA ALA A 32 4.32 0.11 -3.15
C ALA A 32 3.58 -1.16 -2.70
N GLN A 33 2.40 -1.42 -3.28
CA GLN A 33 1.63 -2.62 -3.00
C GLN A 33 2.33 -3.88 -3.50
N LYS A 34 2.99 -3.84 -4.67
CA LYS A 34 3.84 -4.93 -5.16
C LYS A 34 4.97 -5.24 -4.18
N ARG A 35 5.71 -4.22 -3.73
CA ARG A 35 6.81 -4.38 -2.77
C ARG A 35 6.32 -4.94 -1.44
N LEU A 36 5.20 -4.42 -0.95
CA LEU A 36 4.57 -4.89 0.29
C LEU A 36 4.19 -6.37 0.21
N LEU A 37 3.48 -6.77 -0.84
CA LEU A 37 3.07 -8.16 -1.03
C LEU A 37 4.27 -9.09 -1.19
N ASN A 38 5.29 -8.68 -1.95
CA ASN A 38 6.54 -9.45 -2.04
C ASN A 38 7.24 -9.58 -0.67
N ALA A 39 7.30 -8.50 0.11
CA ALA A 39 7.92 -8.53 1.42
C ALA A 39 7.19 -9.50 2.36
N VAL A 40 5.85 -9.44 2.40
CA VAL A 40 5.02 -10.34 3.23
C VAL A 40 5.30 -11.81 2.90
N GLU A 41 5.47 -12.15 1.62
CA GLU A 41 5.81 -13.51 1.17
C GLU A 41 7.20 -13.95 1.67
N HIS A 42 8.15 -13.03 1.74
CA HIS A 42 9.51 -13.28 2.26
C HIS A 42 9.62 -13.17 3.78
N GLY A 43 8.50 -13.29 4.51
CA GLY A 43 8.48 -13.29 5.98
C GLY A 43 8.60 -11.92 6.62
N TRP A 44 8.44 -10.83 5.85
CA TRP A 44 8.47 -9.49 6.41
C TRP A 44 7.25 -9.25 7.30
N LYS A 45 7.51 -8.97 8.59
CA LYS A 45 6.48 -8.59 9.56
C LYS A 45 6.49 -7.06 9.73
N PRO A 46 5.37 -6.36 9.48
CA PRO A 46 5.32 -4.92 9.67
C PRO A 46 5.46 -4.59 11.15
N THR A 47 6.55 -3.91 11.52
CA THR A 47 6.65 -3.25 12.82
C THR A 47 5.89 -1.94 12.73
N GLY A 48 4.73 -1.87 13.38
CA GLY A 48 3.86 -0.70 13.32
C GLY A 48 4.64 0.58 13.68
N LYS A 49 4.46 1.66 12.90
CA LYS A 49 5.00 2.97 13.29
C LYS A 49 4.38 3.39 14.62
N LYS A 50 5.22 3.80 15.59
CA LYS A 50 4.76 4.39 16.85
C LYS A 50 3.80 5.54 16.52
N LYS A 51 2.58 5.49 17.06
CA LYS A 51 1.55 6.51 16.87
C LYS A 51 2.13 7.83 17.39
N SER A 52 2.42 8.78 16.51
CA SER A 52 2.88 10.11 16.93
C SER A 52 1.80 10.73 17.82
N VAL A 53 2.12 10.89 19.10
CA VAL A 53 1.24 11.48 20.12
C VAL A 53 0.85 12.93 19.76
N ASN A 54 1.62 13.57 18.87
CA ASN A 54 1.50 14.99 18.53
C ASN A 54 0.36 15.36 17.57
N ARG A 55 -0.56 14.43 17.23
CA ARG A 55 -1.74 14.75 16.39
C ARG A 55 -2.85 15.49 17.14
N LYS A 56 -2.92 15.41 18.47
CA LYS A 56 -3.96 16.10 19.27
C LYS A 56 -3.66 17.60 19.46
N THR A 57 -2.39 17.97 19.63
CA THR A 57 -1.94 19.35 19.88
C THR A 57 -2.09 20.26 18.66
N ARG A 58 -1.82 19.76 17.43
CA ARG A 58 -2.01 20.54 16.19
C ARG A 58 -3.47 20.85 15.84
N ARG A 59 -4.45 20.06 16.29
CA ARG A 59 -5.89 20.32 16.05
C ARG A 59 -6.51 21.34 17.02
N LYS A 60 -5.90 21.58 18.18
CA LYS A 60 -6.38 22.59 19.15
C LYS A 60 -5.92 24.01 18.85
N LYS A 61 -4.81 24.20 18.12
CA LYS A 61 -4.23 25.53 17.84
C LYS A 61 -4.80 26.22 16.57
N SER A 62 -5.73 25.58 15.85
CA SER A 62 -6.36 26.15 14.65
C SER A 62 -7.86 26.38 14.81
N ARG A 63 -8.34 26.55 16.04
CA ARG A 63 -9.70 26.97 16.38
C ARG A 63 -9.63 28.28 17.13
#